data_AF-H2ZF51-F1
#
_entry.id   AF-H2ZF51-F1
#
_cell.length_a   1.000
_cell.length_b   1.000
_cell.length_c   1.000
_cell.angle_alpha   90.00
_cell.angle_beta   90.00
_cell.angle_gamma   90.00
#
_symmetry.space_group_name_H-M   'P 1'
#
loop_
_entity.id
_entity.type
_entity.pdbx_description
1 polymer ?
#
loop_
_entity_poly.entity_id
_entity_poly.type
_entity_poly.pdbx_seq_one_letter_code
_entity_poly.pdbx_strand_id
1 'polypeptide(L)'
;NPSATVSLIPCRTYFAVKVEEKENVTTIAGNVVEEKITNYAKRLNENDLCPLRSRGIHITPDDVLILNQFITSDGEILSRAETGLSKQEFYKVIACVKMAQRANMLPGSEPQIDMQGTEVPKLNRYLTRYQIGSRTPIKSRGLWYRRRHYKVGDARSIRNAPRVGNRRLTGNL
;
A
#
# COMPACT_ATOMS: atom_id res chain seq x y z
N ASN A 1 -7.48 34.55 22.95
CA ASN A 1 -7.94 33.31 22.31
C ASN A 1 -6.83 32.29 22.36
N PRO A 2 -6.92 31.24 23.18
CA PRO A 2 -5.88 30.22 23.19
C PRO A 2 -5.96 29.47 21.86
N SER A 3 -4.91 29.59 21.05
CA SER A 3 -4.70 28.81 19.84
C SER A 3 -4.69 27.33 20.25
N ALA A 4 -5.69 26.57 19.84
CA ALA A 4 -5.70 25.13 20.03
C ALA A 4 -4.47 24.53 19.36
N THR A 5 -3.43 24.24 20.15
CA THR A 5 -2.29 23.44 19.72
C THR A 5 -2.81 22.03 19.52
N VAL A 6 -3.27 21.73 18.31
CA VAL A 6 -3.60 20.36 17.90
C VAL A 6 -2.33 19.54 18.13
N SER A 7 -2.37 18.60 19.06
CA SER A 7 -1.27 17.65 19.23
C SER A 7 -1.11 16.90 17.92
N LEU A 8 -0.06 17.22 17.17
CA LEU A 8 0.25 16.66 15.84
C LEU A 8 0.82 15.23 15.90
N ILE A 9 0.77 14.61 17.08
CA ILE A 9 1.15 13.22 17.28
C ILE A 9 -0.02 12.38 16.75
N PRO A 10 0.23 11.46 15.80
CA PRO A 10 -0.81 10.55 15.35
C PRO A 10 -1.14 9.60 16.52
N CYS A 11 -2.28 9.81 17.17
CA CYS A 11 -2.78 8.89 18.19
C CYS A 11 -3.61 7.81 17.50
N ARG A 12 -3.09 6.60 17.34
CA ARG A 12 -3.86 5.48 16.78
C ARG A 12 -4.10 4.43 17.87
N THR A 13 -5.33 4.34 18.33
CA THR A 13 -5.72 3.27 19.25
C THR A 13 -6.02 1.99 18.48
N TYR A 14 -5.34 0.90 18.85
CA TYR A 14 -5.63 -0.43 18.33
C TYR A 14 -6.56 -1.15 19.30
N PHE A 15 -7.56 -1.84 18.77
CA PHE A 15 -8.48 -2.66 19.57
C PHE A 15 -8.41 -4.11 19.06
N ALA A 16 -8.32 -5.05 19.99
CA ALA A 16 -8.41 -6.47 19.70
C ALA A 16 -9.66 -7.04 20.36
N VAL A 17 -10.50 -7.71 19.56
CA VAL A 17 -11.67 -8.44 20.06
C VAL A 17 -11.22 -9.84 20.48
N LYS A 18 -11.45 -10.20 21.75
CA LYS A 18 -11.26 -11.57 22.25
C LYS A 18 -12.64 -12.22 22.40
N VAL A 19 -12.76 -13.43 21.88
CA VAL A 19 -13.95 -14.27 22.02
C VAL A 19 -13.57 -15.47 22.87
N GLU A 20 -14.22 -15.64 24.01
CA GLU A 20 -14.05 -16.79 24.90
C GLU A 20 -15.36 -17.58 24.95
N GLU A 21 -15.31 -18.88 24.67
CA GLU A 21 -16.47 -19.77 24.76
C GLU A 21 -16.28 -20.72 25.95
N LYS A 22 -17.20 -20.68 26.92
CA LYS A 22 -17.19 -21.61 28.07
C LYS A 22 -18.58 -22.21 28.24
N GLU A 23 -18.65 -23.55 28.14
CA GLU A 23 -19.79 -24.40 28.54
C GLU A 23 -21.19 -23.91 28.09
N ASN A 24 -21.27 -23.24 26.93
CA ASN A 24 -22.45 -22.64 26.26
C ASN A 24 -22.64 -21.11 26.37
N VAL A 25 -21.71 -20.37 26.97
CA VAL A 25 -21.70 -18.89 26.98
C VAL A 25 -20.54 -18.37 26.14
N THR A 26 -20.84 -17.48 25.18
CA THR A 26 -19.86 -16.75 24.38
C THR A 26 -19.65 -15.35 24.96
N THR A 27 -18.45 -15.06 25.46
CA THR A 27 -18.07 -13.75 26.00
C THR A 27 -17.21 -13.02 24.98
N ILE A 28 -17.64 -11.82 24.58
CA ILE A 28 -16.94 -10.96 23.62
C ILE A 28 -16.39 -9.75 24.38
N ALA A 29 -15.08 -9.62 24.44
CA ALA A 29 -14.39 -8.52 25.13
C ALA A 29 -13.49 -7.73 24.19
N GLY A 30 -13.56 -6.40 24.24
CA GLY A 30 -12.65 -5.50 23.52
C GLY A 30 -11.49 -5.09 24.40
N ASN A 31 -10.26 -5.41 24.00
CA ASN A 31 -9.05 -4.97 24.70
C ASN A 31 -8.33 -3.89 23.89
N VAL A 32 -7.94 -2.81 24.56
CA VAL A 32 -7.05 -1.80 23.98
C VAL A 32 -5.66 -2.41 23.90
N VAL A 33 -5.07 -2.36 22.71
CA VAL A 33 -3.69 -2.79 22.47
C VAL A 33 -2.81 -1.55 22.49
N GLU A 34 -1.79 -1.57 23.36
CA GLU A 34 -0.82 -0.49 23.47
C GLU A 34 0.04 -0.38 22.19
N GLU A 35 0.32 0.85 21.79
CA GLU A 35 1.19 1.12 20.64
C GLU A 35 2.63 0.71 20.97
N LYS A 36 3.21 -0.16 20.13
CA LYS A 36 4.60 -0.61 20.30
C LYS A 36 5.65 0.46 19.97
N ILE A 37 5.26 1.55 19.30
CA ILE A 37 6.19 2.54 18.76
C ILE A 37 5.96 3.88 19.46
N THR A 38 6.92 4.27 20.28
CA THR A 38 6.92 5.57 20.98
C THR A 38 7.75 6.63 20.24
N ASN A 39 8.67 6.21 19.38
CA ASN A 39 9.64 7.08 18.70
C ASN A 39 9.21 7.38 17.25
N TYR A 40 8.53 8.51 17.04
CA TYR A 40 8.16 8.96 15.69
C TYR A 40 9.28 9.74 15.01
N ALA A 41 9.45 9.52 13.71
CA ALA A 41 10.36 10.35 12.90
C ALA A 41 9.90 11.81 12.91
N LYS A 42 10.85 12.73 13.16
CA LYS A 42 10.64 14.17 13.17
C LYS A 42 10.12 14.64 11.80
N ARG A 43 9.19 15.60 11.81
CA ARG A 43 8.73 16.28 10.58
C ARG A 43 9.82 17.23 10.10
N LEU A 44 10.04 17.24 8.79
CA LEU A 44 10.92 18.21 8.12
C LEU A 44 10.17 19.51 7.84
N ASN A 45 8.91 19.39 7.41
CA ASN A 45 8.02 20.51 7.11
C ASN A 45 6.87 20.54 8.11
N GLU A 46 6.84 21.56 8.98
CA GLU A 46 5.79 21.73 9.99
C GLU A 46 4.45 22.16 9.38
N ASN A 47 4.49 22.86 8.24
CA ASN A 47 3.31 23.36 7.53
C ASN A 47 2.50 22.25 6.85
N ASP A 48 3.13 21.11 6.57
CA ASP A 48 2.48 19.99 5.90
C ASP A 48 1.79 19.08 6.90
N LEU A 49 0.48 18.90 6.74
CA LEU A 49 -0.30 18.00 7.58
C LEU A 49 -0.10 16.52 7.20
N CYS A 50 0.21 16.24 5.93
CA CYS A 50 0.30 14.87 5.45
C CYS A 50 1.53 14.14 6.01
N PRO A 51 1.39 12.93 6.59
CA PRO A 51 2.49 12.20 7.22
C PRO A 51 3.72 11.94 6.34
N LEU A 52 3.55 11.67 5.05
CA LEU A 52 4.67 11.38 4.14
C LEU A 52 5.29 12.68 3.60
N ARG A 53 4.48 13.63 3.13
CA ARG A 53 4.95 14.91 2.62
C ARG A 53 5.68 15.74 3.68
N SER A 54 5.16 15.78 4.92
CA SER A 54 5.82 16.46 6.05
C SER A 54 7.21 15.92 6.36
N ARG A 55 7.51 14.69 5.93
CA ARG A 55 8.81 14.03 6.10
C ARG A 55 9.63 13.96 4.81
N GLY A 56 9.14 14.52 3.70
CA GLY A 56 9.82 14.47 2.41
C GLY A 56 9.98 13.05 1.83
N ILE A 57 9.13 12.11 2.23
CA ILE A 57 9.27 10.69 1.84
C ILE A 57 8.59 10.44 0.50
N HIS A 58 9.34 9.84 -0.43
CA HIS A 58 8.83 9.36 -1.71
C HIS A 58 8.76 7.83 -1.70
N ILE A 59 7.56 7.28 -1.91
CA ILE A 59 7.32 5.85 -1.78
C ILE A 59 7.51 5.13 -3.12
N THR A 60 8.25 4.03 -3.06
CA THR A 60 8.36 3.00 -4.09
C THR A 60 7.69 1.71 -3.63
N PRO A 61 7.34 0.77 -4.54
CA PRO A 61 6.77 -0.52 -4.14
C PRO A 61 7.73 -1.39 -3.33
N ASP A 62 9.03 -1.09 -3.35
CA ASP A 62 10.05 -1.87 -2.66
C ASP A 62 10.22 -1.41 -1.19
N ASP A 63 9.66 -0.25 -0.81
CA ASP A 63 9.73 0.34 0.53
C ASP A 63 8.78 -0.35 1.53
N VAL A 64 8.94 -1.66 1.70
CA VAL A 64 8.07 -2.54 2.50
C VAL A 64 7.88 -2.02 3.93
N LEU A 65 8.93 -1.51 4.56
CA LEU A 65 8.89 -1.03 5.95
C LEU A 65 7.94 0.17 6.13
N ILE A 66 7.84 1.03 5.12
CA ILE A 66 6.95 2.19 5.13
C ILE A 66 5.53 1.75 4.74
N LEU A 67 5.41 0.90 3.71
CA LEU A 67 4.13 0.38 3.24
C LEU A 67 3.40 -0.43 4.32
N ASN A 68 4.14 -1.19 5.13
CA ASN A 68 3.58 -2.02 6.19
C ASN A 68 2.85 -1.20 7.29
N GLN A 69 3.17 0.09 7.42
CA GLN A 69 2.51 0.98 8.38
C GLN A 69 1.07 1.33 7.96
N PHE A 70 0.75 1.19 6.67
CA PHE A 70 -0.54 1.55 6.08
C PHE A 70 -1.44 0.36 5.78
N ILE A 71 -1.05 -0.84 6.21
CA ILE A 71 -1.84 -2.07 6.03
C ILE A 71 -2.15 -2.72 7.38
N THR A 72 -3.15 -3.60 7.38
CA THR A 72 -3.45 -4.51 8.49
C THR A 72 -2.53 -5.74 8.46
N SER A 73 -2.56 -6.54 9.53
CA SER A 73 -1.88 -7.85 9.57
C SER A 73 -2.29 -8.77 8.42
N ASP A 74 -3.54 -8.66 7.97
CA ASP A 74 -4.13 -9.49 6.92
C ASP A 74 -3.74 -9.00 5.52
N GLY A 75 -3.13 -7.82 5.42
CA GLY A 75 -2.77 -7.18 4.15
C GLY A 75 -3.86 -6.28 3.57
N GLU A 76 -4.91 -5.96 4.33
CA GLU A 76 -5.90 -4.98 3.90
C GLU A 76 -5.33 -3.56 4.03
N ILE A 77 -5.70 -2.69 3.10
CA ILE A 77 -5.21 -1.30 3.09
C ILE A 77 -6.11 -0.46 3.99
N LEU A 78 -5.51 0.26 4.93
CA LEU A 78 -6.23 1.18 5.81
C LEU A 78 -6.91 2.29 5.02
N SER A 79 -8.00 2.82 5.57
CA SER A 79 -8.75 3.90 4.93
C SER A 79 -7.96 5.22 4.93
N ARG A 80 -8.34 6.14 4.05
CA ARG A 80 -7.70 7.47 4.00
C ARG A 80 -7.89 8.26 5.30
N ALA A 81 -9.03 8.08 5.97
CA ALA A 81 -9.34 8.76 7.22
C ALA A 81 -8.41 8.30 8.34
N GLU A 82 -8.18 7.00 8.45
CA GLU A 82 -7.29 6.40 9.46
C GLU A 82 -5.82 6.74 9.21
N THR A 83 -5.40 6.77 7.94
CA THR A 83 -3.99 7.02 7.59
C THR A 83 -3.59 8.49 7.63
N GLY A 84 -4.55 9.42 7.56
CA GLY A 84 -4.27 10.86 7.51
C GLY A 84 -3.56 11.33 6.24
N LEU A 85 -3.51 10.49 5.20
CA LEU A 85 -2.81 10.81 3.95
C LEU A 85 -3.61 11.76 3.05
N SER A 86 -2.88 12.59 2.32
CA SER A 86 -3.44 13.39 1.23
C SER A 86 -4.02 12.46 0.16
N LYS A 87 -5.07 12.91 -0.56
CA LYS A 87 -5.72 12.09 -1.60
C LYS A 87 -4.72 11.55 -2.62
N GLN A 88 -3.76 12.36 -3.04
CA GLN A 88 -2.75 11.96 -4.02
C GLN A 88 -1.79 10.91 -3.46
N GLU A 89 -1.29 11.10 -2.24
CA GLU A 89 -0.37 10.16 -1.60
C GLU A 89 -1.06 8.85 -1.23
N PHE A 90 -2.31 8.90 -0.77
CA PHE A 90 -3.11 7.72 -0.49
C PHE A 90 -3.24 6.81 -1.72
N TYR A 91 -3.56 7.36 -2.89
CA TYR A 91 -3.62 6.56 -4.12
C TYR A 91 -2.26 6.06 -4.61
N LYS A 92 -1.15 6.73 -4.25
CA LYS A 92 0.20 6.22 -4.50
C LYS A 92 0.50 5.04 -3.60
N VAL A 93 0.21 5.14 -2.30
CA VAL A 93 0.35 4.05 -1.34
C VAL A 93 -0.45 2.84 -1.79
N ILE A 94 -1.73 3.01 -2.15
CA ILE A 94 -2.55 1.91 -2.68
C ILE A 94 -1.88 1.21 -3.86
N ALA A 95 -1.38 1.97 -4.83
CA ALA A 95 -0.72 1.41 -6.00
C ALA A 95 0.56 0.65 -5.62
N CYS A 96 1.39 1.21 -4.74
CA CYS A 96 2.62 0.60 -4.27
C CYS A 96 2.36 -0.68 -3.45
N VAL A 97 1.41 -0.66 -2.50
CA VAL A 97 1.00 -1.84 -1.74
C VAL A 97 0.53 -2.95 -2.68
N LYS A 98 -0.38 -2.65 -3.62
CA LYS A 98 -0.88 -3.66 -4.57
C LYS A 98 0.22 -4.23 -5.46
N MET A 99 1.20 -3.41 -5.87
CA MET A 99 2.37 -3.90 -6.62
C MET A 99 3.26 -4.80 -5.74
N ALA A 100 3.49 -4.43 -4.49
CA ALA A 100 4.30 -5.18 -3.53
C ALA A 100 3.66 -6.52 -3.14
N GLN A 101 2.34 -6.55 -2.90
CA GLN A 101 1.57 -7.76 -2.66
C GLN A 101 1.68 -8.73 -3.84
N ARG A 102 1.51 -8.25 -5.07
CA ARG A 102 1.67 -9.08 -6.28
C ARG A 102 3.11 -9.53 -6.52
N ALA A 103 4.08 -8.86 -5.90
CA ALA A 103 5.48 -9.27 -5.89
C ALA A 103 5.82 -10.19 -4.71
N ASN A 104 4.82 -10.58 -3.91
CA ASN A 104 4.96 -11.40 -2.69
C ASN A 104 5.83 -10.77 -1.59
N MET A 105 5.95 -9.44 -1.55
CA MET A 105 6.72 -8.72 -0.52
C MET A 105 5.89 -8.36 0.72
N LEU A 106 4.57 -8.34 0.60
CA LEU A 106 3.62 -7.96 1.65
C LEU A 106 2.51 -9.02 1.80
N PRO A 107 1.90 -9.14 3.00
CA PRO A 107 0.72 -9.98 3.21
C PRO A 107 -0.47 -9.46 2.39
N GLY A 108 -1.45 -10.34 2.14
CA GLY A 108 -2.61 -10.03 1.29
C GLY A 108 -2.41 -10.34 -0.21
N SER A 109 -1.35 -11.06 -0.57
CA SER A 109 -1.25 -11.62 -1.93
C SER A 109 -2.27 -12.74 -2.11
N GLU A 110 -3.23 -12.53 -3.01
CA GLU A 110 -4.19 -13.54 -3.42
C GLU A 110 -3.47 -14.84 -3.85
N PRO A 111 -3.91 -16.03 -3.38
CA PRO A 111 -3.47 -17.29 -3.96
C PRO A 111 -3.90 -17.35 -5.43
N GLN A 112 -3.02 -17.84 -6.30
CA GLN A 112 -3.37 -18.10 -7.68
C GLN A 112 -4.04 -19.47 -7.73
N ILE A 113 -5.33 -19.48 -8.03
CA ILE A 113 -6.13 -20.71 -8.10
C ILE A 113 -6.57 -20.91 -9.54
N ASP A 114 -6.44 -22.13 -10.05
CA ASP A 114 -6.98 -22.54 -11.35
C ASP A 114 -8.50 -22.71 -11.30
N MET A 115 -9.13 -22.88 -12.48
CA MET A 115 -10.58 -23.12 -12.57
C MET A 115 -11.04 -24.35 -11.79
N GLN A 116 -10.13 -25.30 -11.52
CA GLN A 116 -10.35 -26.54 -10.78
C GLN A 116 -10.13 -26.41 -9.27
N GLY A 117 -9.83 -25.21 -8.76
CA GLY A 117 -9.56 -25.00 -7.33
C GLY A 117 -8.14 -25.35 -6.89
N THR A 118 -7.27 -25.75 -7.82
CA THR A 118 -5.87 -26.11 -7.54
C THR A 118 -5.00 -24.87 -7.44
N GLU A 119 -4.12 -24.82 -6.44
CA GLU A 119 -3.11 -23.76 -6.33
C GLU A 119 -2.08 -23.88 -7.46
N VAL A 120 -1.90 -22.78 -8.18
CA VAL A 120 -0.94 -22.64 -9.28
C VAL A 120 0.37 -22.12 -8.71
N PRO A 121 1.54 -22.57 -9.23
CA PRO A 121 2.81 -22.00 -8.81
C PRO A 121 2.83 -20.47 -9.00
N LYS A 122 3.09 -19.76 -7.90
CA LYS A 122 3.26 -18.30 -7.92
C LYS A 122 4.48 -17.93 -8.75
N LEU A 123 4.24 -17.27 -9.88
CA LEU A 123 5.30 -16.75 -10.73
C LEU A 123 5.98 -15.53 -10.10
N ASN A 124 7.30 -15.45 -10.19
CA ASN A 124 8.06 -14.27 -9.78
C ASN A 124 7.74 -13.08 -10.68
N ARG A 125 7.20 -12.02 -10.10
CA ARG A 125 6.79 -10.79 -10.81
C ARG A 125 7.13 -9.58 -9.96
N TYR A 126 7.40 -8.46 -10.63
CA TYR A 126 7.65 -7.17 -9.99
C TYR A 126 6.99 -6.05 -10.81
N LEU A 127 6.73 -4.90 -10.17
CA LEU A 127 6.15 -3.71 -10.81
C LEU A 127 4.85 -3.99 -11.61
N THR A 128 4.00 -4.90 -11.12
CA THR A 128 2.79 -5.33 -11.81
C THR A 128 1.63 -4.38 -11.58
N ARG A 129 1.25 -3.60 -12.61
CA ARG A 129 0.15 -2.62 -12.51
C ARG A 129 -1.22 -3.26 -12.31
N TYR A 130 -1.52 -4.30 -13.09
CA TYR A 130 -2.84 -4.92 -13.14
C TYR A 130 -2.93 -6.13 -12.21
N GLN A 131 -4.15 -6.44 -11.77
CA GLN A 131 -4.42 -7.69 -11.06
C GLN A 131 -4.15 -8.88 -11.98
N ILE A 132 -3.66 -9.94 -11.39
CA ILE A 132 -3.40 -11.21 -12.07
C ILE A 132 -4.74 -11.74 -12.64
N GLY A 133 -4.72 -12.30 -13.85
CA GLY A 133 -5.94 -12.82 -14.51
C GLY A 133 -6.83 -11.74 -15.15
N SER A 134 -6.79 -10.48 -14.70
CA SER A 134 -7.64 -9.41 -15.24
C SER A 134 -7.29 -8.96 -16.67
N ARG A 135 -6.09 -9.30 -17.17
CA ARG A 135 -5.59 -8.81 -18.46
C ARG A 135 -5.55 -9.91 -19.51
N THR A 136 -6.15 -9.64 -20.65
CA THR A 136 -6.10 -10.53 -21.81
C THR A 136 -4.77 -10.42 -22.56
N PRO A 137 -4.28 -11.51 -23.16
CA PRO A 137 -3.04 -11.50 -23.93
C PRO A 137 -3.19 -10.64 -25.19
N ILE A 138 -2.15 -9.89 -25.52
CA ILE A 138 -2.09 -9.09 -26.75
C ILE A 138 -1.71 -10.03 -27.91
N LYS A 139 -2.69 -10.41 -28.72
CA LYS A 139 -2.47 -11.30 -29.89
C LYS A 139 -1.65 -10.65 -31.01
N SER A 140 -1.72 -9.32 -31.17
CA SER A 140 -0.94 -8.57 -32.17
C SER A 140 -0.55 -7.19 -31.63
N ARG A 141 0.73 -6.83 -31.79
CA ARG A 141 1.28 -5.55 -31.29
C ARG A 141 0.97 -4.36 -32.21
N GLY A 142 0.60 -4.59 -33.47
CA GLY A 142 0.34 -3.53 -34.45
C GLY A 142 1.63 -2.90 -35.04
N LEU A 143 1.43 -1.97 -35.97
CA LEU A 143 2.52 -1.21 -36.62
C LEU A 143 3.27 -0.33 -35.63
N TRP A 144 4.51 0.07 -35.96
CA TRP A 144 5.41 0.78 -35.04
C TRP A 144 4.82 2.08 -34.46
N TYR A 145 4.03 2.82 -35.23
CA TYR A 145 3.40 4.09 -34.81
C TYR A 145 2.10 3.90 -34.02
N ARG A 146 1.52 2.69 -34.00
CA ARG A 146 0.30 2.33 -33.25
C ARG A 146 0.54 1.10 -32.37
N ARG A 147 1.77 0.96 -31.90
CA ARG A 147 2.22 -0.21 -31.15
C ARG A 147 1.51 -0.28 -29.80
N ARG A 148 0.95 -1.44 -29.47
CA ARG A 148 0.45 -1.71 -28.12
C ARG A 148 1.62 -2.00 -27.19
N HIS A 149 1.67 -1.26 -26.10
CA HIS A 149 2.72 -1.37 -25.07
C HIS A 149 2.23 -2.15 -23.86
N TYR A 150 3.13 -2.93 -23.28
CA TYR A 150 2.92 -3.53 -21.97
C TYR A 150 3.08 -2.45 -20.91
N LYS A 151 2.16 -2.39 -19.95
CA LYS A 151 2.25 -1.43 -18.86
C LYS A 151 3.03 -2.02 -17.71
N VAL A 152 4.08 -1.33 -17.27
CA VAL A 152 4.92 -1.70 -16.13
C VAL A 152 4.94 -0.55 -15.13
N GLY A 153 4.77 -0.89 -13.85
CA GLY A 153 4.63 0.07 -12.76
C GLY A 153 3.33 0.90 -12.84
N ASP A 154 3.04 1.65 -11.79
CA ASP A 154 1.94 2.64 -11.80
C ASP A 154 2.49 4.03 -12.16
N ALA A 155 1.74 4.78 -12.98
CA ALA A 155 2.09 6.16 -13.28
C ALA A 155 1.99 7.08 -12.05
N ARG A 156 1.14 6.72 -11.07
CA ARG A 156 0.95 7.49 -9.84
C ARG A 156 2.22 7.53 -8.99
N SER A 157 2.92 6.40 -8.84
CA SER A 157 4.17 6.33 -8.09
C SER A 157 5.31 7.06 -8.82
N ILE A 158 5.36 6.97 -10.15
CA ILE A 158 6.46 7.51 -10.96
C ILE A 158 6.40 9.04 -11.14
N ARG A 159 5.19 9.65 -11.17
CA ARG A 159 5.01 11.05 -11.60
C ARG A 159 5.89 12.06 -10.85
N ASN A 160 6.03 11.90 -9.54
CA ASN A 160 6.79 12.80 -8.66
C ASN A 160 7.96 12.06 -7.99
N ALA A 161 8.41 10.95 -8.57
CA ALA A 161 9.54 10.22 -8.02
C ALA A 161 10.84 11.02 -8.26
N PRO A 162 11.74 11.09 -7.27
CA PRO A 162 13.06 11.68 -7.47
C PRO A 162 13.80 10.92 -8.58
N ARG A 163 14.51 11.67 -9.42
CA ARG A 163 15.25 11.10 -10.56
C ARG A 163 16.72 11.10 -10.25
N VAL A 164 17.30 9.91 -10.23
CA VAL A 164 18.75 9.72 -10.11
C VAL A 164 19.41 9.68 -11.49
N GLY A 165 18.70 9.17 -12.51
CA GLY A 165 19.22 9.04 -13.87
C GLY A 165 18.63 10.03 -14.88
N ASN A 166 19.35 10.22 -15.99
CA ASN A 166 18.94 11.12 -17.08
C ASN A 166 17.75 10.58 -17.91
N ARG A 167 17.51 9.25 -17.87
CA ARG A 167 16.37 8.64 -18.55
C ARG A 167 15.11 8.81 -17.73
N ARG A 168 14.04 9.23 -18.40
CA ARG A 168 12.70 9.28 -17.79
C ARG A 168 12.20 7.86 -17.56
N LEU A 169 11.67 7.60 -16.37
CA LEU A 169 10.96 6.36 -16.10
C LEU A 169 9.70 6.30 -16.98
N THR A 170 9.63 5.28 -17.83
CA THR A 170 8.48 5.04 -18.72
C THR A 170 7.69 3.85 -18.22
N GLY A 171 6.39 4.02 -17.99
CA GLY A 171 5.51 2.90 -17.60
C GLY A 171 5.07 2.01 -18.77
N ASN A 172 5.75 2.10 -19.92
CA ASN A 172 5.42 1.41 -21.16
C ASN A 172 6.66 0.65 -21.66
N LEU A 173 6.50 -0.64 -21.95
CA LEU A 173 7.46 -1.51 -22.66
C LEU A 173 6.91 -1.93 -24.04
#